data_AF-A0A956P5S3-F1
#
_entry.id   AF-A0A956P5S3-F1
#
_cell.length_a   1.000
_cell.length_b   1.000
_cell.length_c   1.000
_cell.angle_alpha   90.00
_cell.angle_beta   90.00
_cell.angle_gamma   90.00
#
_symmetry.space_group_name_H-M   'P 1'
#
loop_
_entity.id
_entity.type
_entity.pdbx_description
1 polymer ?
#
loop_
_entity_poly.entity_id
_entity_poly.type
_entity_poly.pdbx_seq_one_letter_code
_entity_poly.pdbx_strand_id
1 'polypeptide(L)'
;MEPIQKRYDFALLFDVVNGNPNGDPDAGNLPRLDTETGQGLVTDVCLKRKIRNYVQLTHQPPGEDQPGARKGYDIYVREKAILNHQHQRAYDAESVKATKGKLPKEVEDANKVKDWMCGNFFDIRAFGAVMTTDVNCGQVRGPVQIAFSRSIDPVVTSEHAVTRMAVTTEKEAEKQQGDNRTM
;
A
#
# COMPACT_ATOMS: atom_id res chain seq x y z
N MET A 1 -3.78 -24.04 -0.38
CA MET A 1 -2.79 -23.49 -1.35
C MET A 1 -1.45 -24.01 -0.90
N GLU A 2 -0.72 -24.74 -1.74
CA GLU A 2 0.57 -25.31 -1.34
C GLU A 2 1.61 -24.18 -1.18
N PRO A 3 2.32 -24.11 -0.03
CA PRO A 3 3.37 -23.12 0.17
C PRO A 3 4.55 -23.33 -0.78
N ILE A 4 5.32 -22.27 -1.01
CA ILE A 4 6.60 -22.37 -1.74
C ILE A 4 7.55 -23.32 -1.02
N GLN A 5 8.24 -24.16 -1.78
CA GLN A 5 9.15 -25.19 -1.24
C GLN A 5 10.61 -24.73 -1.17
N LYS A 6 10.92 -23.55 -1.72
CA LYS A 6 12.27 -22.99 -1.79
C LYS A 6 12.28 -21.55 -1.29
N ARG A 7 13.42 -21.13 -0.75
CA ARG A 7 13.73 -19.73 -0.51
C ARG A 7 14.17 -19.09 -1.83
N TYR A 8 13.75 -17.85 -2.06
CA TYR A 8 14.14 -17.05 -3.21
C TYR A 8 14.76 -15.74 -2.72
N ASP A 9 15.85 -15.34 -3.35
CA ASP A 9 16.40 -14.01 -3.27
C ASP A 9 16.32 -13.38 -4.67
N PHE A 10 16.10 -12.07 -4.75
CA PHE A 10 15.98 -11.37 -6.03
C PHE A 10 16.56 -9.96 -5.93
N ALA A 11 17.06 -9.47 -7.06
CA ALA A 11 17.42 -8.07 -7.24
C ALA A 11 16.49 -7.46 -8.30
N LEU A 12 15.88 -6.33 -7.96
CA LEU A 12 15.02 -5.58 -8.86
C LEU A 12 15.73 -4.28 -9.24
N LEU A 13 16.02 -4.12 -10.54
CA LEU A 13 16.53 -2.88 -11.10
C LEU A 13 15.38 -2.14 -11.77
N PHE A 14 15.27 -0.85 -11.51
CA PHE A 14 14.32 0.05 -12.15
C PHE A 14 14.96 1.44 -12.28
N ASP A 15 14.52 2.20 -13.26
CA ASP A 15 14.95 3.57 -13.50
C ASP A 15 13.78 4.56 -13.36
N VAL A 16 14.12 5.84 -13.38
CA VAL A 16 13.17 6.94 -13.42
C VAL A 16 13.74 8.01 -14.34
N VAL A 17 12.92 8.53 -15.24
CA VAL A 17 13.29 9.60 -16.17
C VAL A 17 12.43 10.81 -15.88
N ASN A 18 13.04 11.95 -15.56
CA ASN A 18 12.37 13.23 -15.29
C ASN A 18 11.20 13.11 -14.29
N GLY A 19 11.42 12.39 -13.19
CA GLY A 19 10.35 12.08 -12.24
C GLY A 19 10.84 11.90 -10.81
N ASN A 20 9.88 11.80 -9.90
CA ASN A 20 10.12 11.56 -8.49
C ASN A 20 9.63 10.15 -8.10
N PRO A 21 10.53 9.18 -7.89
CA PRO A 21 10.12 7.79 -7.66
C PRO A 21 9.54 7.57 -6.24
N ASN A 22 9.97 8.37 -5.26
CA ASN A 22 9.49 8.32 -3.88
C ASN A 22 9.78 9.66 -3.18
N GLY A 23 8.74 10.49 -3.04
CA GLY A 23 8.84 11.75 -2.32
C GLY A 23 8.97 11.57 -0.80
N ASP A 24 9.66 12.52 -0.18
CA ASP A 24 9.81 12.65 1.27
C ASP A 24 8.76 13.61 1.83
N PRO A 25 7.81 13.15 2.67
CA PRO A 25 6.82 14.03 3.29
C PRO A 25 7.46 15.08 4.22
N ASP A 26 8.65 14.81 4.77
CA ASP A 26 9.33 15.72 5.69
C ASP A 26 10.23 16.74 4.95
N ALA A 27 10.56 16.48 3.68
CA ALA A 27 11.36 17.37 2.83
C ALA A 27 10.56 17.93 1.65
N GLY A 28 9.30 18.33 1.89
CA GLY A 28 8.48 19.03 0.89
C GLY A 28 8.21 18.21 -0.37
N ASN A 29 8.12 16.88 -0.25
CA ASN A 29 7.94 15.92 -1.34
C ASN A 29 9.13 15.84 -2.32
N LEU A 30 10.31 16.36 -1.98
CA LEU A 30 11.54 16.09 -2.75
C LEU A 30 11.85 14.57 -2.75
N PRO A 31 12.56 14.05 -3.77
CA PRO A 31 13.06 12.68 -3.74
C PRO A 31 13.84 12.41 -2.45
N ARG A 32 13.59 11.25 -1.83
CA ARG A 32 14.33 10.85 -0.63
C ARG A 32 15.82 10.64 -0.96
N LEU A 33 16.69 11.12 -0.09
CA LEU A 33 18.14 11.00 -0.20
C LEU A 33 18.72 10.39 1.07
N ASP A 34 19.75 9.55 0.92
CA ASP A 34 20.64 9.21 2.01
C ASP A 34 21.61 10.38 2.26
N THR A 35 21.57 10.93 3.47
CA THR A 35 22.36 12.10 3.86
C THR A 35 23.86 11.87 3.90
N GLU A 36 24.31 10.62 4.05
CA GLU A 36 25.74 10.30 4.12
C GLU A 36 26.37 10.10 2.73
N THR A 37 25.59 9.55 1.80
CA THR A 37 26.11 9.11 0.49
C THR A 37 25.59 9.93 -0.68
N GLY A 38 24.50 10.69 -0.50
CA GLY A 38 23.81 11.41 -1.57
C GLY A 38 23.02 10.51 -2.53
N GLN A 39 22.93 9.20 -2.27
CA GLN A 39 22.15 8.28 -3.10
C GLN A 39 20.66 8.44 -2.87
N GLY A 40 19.89 8.31 -3.94
CA GLY A 40 18.43 8.32 -3.89
C GLY A 40 17.90 7.07 -3.19
N LEU A 41 16.88 7.26 -2.36
CA LEU A 41 16.23 6.18 -1.63
C LEU A 41 14.80 5.96 -2.13
N VAL A 42 14.41 4.70 -2.27
CA VAL A 42 13.01 4.29 -2.42
C VAL A 42 12.70 3.31 -1.31
N THR A 43 11.77 3.71 -0.45
CA THR A 43 11.37 2.91 0.71
C THR A 43 10.72 1.59 0.27
N ASP A 44 10.90 0.55 1.07
CA ASP A 44 10.25 -0.74 0.84
C ASP A 44 8.72 -0.61 0.81
N VAL A 45 8.14 0.24 1.67
CA VAL A 45 6.69 0.51 1.71
C VAL A 45 6.17 1.15 0.42
N CYS A 46 6.97 1.98 -0.26
CA CYS A 46 6.63 2.53 -1.58
C CYS A 46 6.49 1.42 -2.63
N LEU A 47 7.47 0.52 -2.71
CA LEU A 47 7.42 -0.62 -3.64
C LEU A 47 6.29 -1.59 -3.28
N LYS A 48 6.12 -1.92 -2.00
CA LYS A 48 5.00 -2.75 -1.52
C LYS A 48 3.65 -2.11 -1.86
N ARG A 49 3.52 -0.78 -1.84
CA ARG A 49 2.31 -0.07 -2.30
C ARG A 49 2.09 -0.24 -3.81
N LYS A 50 3.13 -0.08 -4.64
CA LYS A 50 3.03 -0.31 -6.09
C LYS A 50 2.63 -1.76 -6.42
N ILE A 51 3.19 -2.74 -5.71
CA ILE A 51 2.80 -4.16 -5.85
C ILE A 51 1.33 -4.37 -5.47
N ARG A 52 0.86 -3.80 -4.34
CA ARG A 52 -0.56 -3.87 -3.95
C ARG A 52 -1.46 -3.29 -5.03
N ASN A 53 -1.14 -2.10 -5.54
CA ASN A 53 -1.93 -1.43 -6.58
C ASN A 53 -1.96 -2.27 -7.87
N TYR A 54 -0.81 -2.84 -8.27
CA TYR A 54 -0.74 -3.72 -9.44
C TYR A 54 -1.63 -4.95 -9.28
N VAL A 55 -1.56 -5.64 -8.14
CA VAL A 55 -2.42 -6.81 -7.87
C VAL A 55 -3.88 -6.40 -7.86
N GLN A 56 -4.22 -5.27 -7.24
CA GLN A 56 -5.58 -4.74 -7.23
C GLN A 56 -6.10 -4.53 -8.66
N LEU A 57 -5.35 -3.82 -9.51
CA LEU A 57 -5.76 -3.49 -10.88
C LEU A 57 -5.86 -4.73 -11.79
N THR A 58 -5.03 -5.75 -11.55
CA THR A 58 -4.96 -6.93 -12.43
C THR A 58 -5.84 -8.09 -11.96
N HIS A 59 -6.25 -8.11 -10.69
CA HIS A 59 -6.99 -9.24 -10.10
C HIS A 59 -8.37 -8.83 -9.54
N GLN A 60 -8.72 -7.53 -9.58
CA GLN A 60 -10.07 -7.04 -9.27
C GLN A 60 -10.73 -6.47 -10.53
N PRO A 61 -11.97 -6.87 -10.86
CA PRO A 61 -12.71 -6.28 -11.98
C PRO A 61 -13.05 -4.81 -11.69
N PRO A 62 -13.23 -3.96 -12.71
CA PRO A 62 -13.69 -2.60 -12.54
C PRO A 62 -15.14 -2.58 -12.02
N GLY A 63 -15.33 -2.09 -10.80
CA GLY A 63 -16.63 -1.93 -10.12
C GLY A 63 -16.62 -2.53 -8.71
N GLU A 64 -17.04 -1.76 -7.70
CA GLU A 64 -16.92 -2.13 -6.27
C GLU A 64 -17.75 -3.36 -5.87
N ASP A 65 -18.68 -3.83 -6.71
CA ASP A 65 -19.64 -4.88 -6.38
C ASP A 65 -19.89 -5.89 -7.52
N GLN A 66 -18.85 -6.33 -8.25
CA GLN A 66 -19.00 -7.44 -9.21
C GLN A 66 -18.37 -8.75 -8.70
N PRO A 67 -19.10 -9.89 -8.80
CA PRO A 67 -18.57 -11.22 -8.50
C PRO A 67 -17.58 -11.65 -9.60
N GLY A 68 -16.36 -11.11 -9.53
CA GLY A 68 -15.26 -11.43 -10.44
C GLY A 68 -13.87 -11.17 -9.84
N ALA A 69 -13.77 -10.64 -8.61
CA ALA A 69 -12.50 -10.56 -7.91
C ALA A 69 -11.93 -11.97 -7.72
N ARG A 70 -10.70 -12.20 -8.17
CA ARG A 70 -10.08 -13.52 -8.02
C ARG A 70 -9.96 -13.80 -6.53
N LYS A 71 -10.64 -14.86 -6.06
CA LYS A 71 -10.64 -15.27 -4.65
C LYS A 71 -9.19 -15.33 -4.13
N GLY A 72 -8.93 -14.66 -3.02
CA GLY A 72 -7.62 -14.63 -2.37
C GLY A 72 -6.65 -13.54 -2.84
N TYR A 73 -7.09 -12.61 -3.69
CA TYR A 73 -6.31 -11.47 -4.16
C TYR A 73 -6.87 -10.11 -3.72
N ASP A 74 -7.69 -10.09 -2.66
CA ASP A 74 -8.11 -8.83 -2.05
C ASP A 74 -6.90 -8.12 -1.41
N ILE A 75 -7.00 -6.80 -1.23
CA ILE A 75 -5.94 -5.97 -0.66
C ILE A 75 -6.42 -5.37 0.66
N TYR A 76 -5.76 -5.76 1.74
CA TYR A 76 -6.09 -5.33 3.10
C TYR A 76 -5.81 -3.85 3.32
N VAL A 77 -4.60 -3.39 2.95
CA VAL A 77 -4.23 -1.97 3.10
C VAL A 77 -4.61 -1.21 1.82
N ARG A 78 -5.85 -0.75 1.73
CA ARG A 78 -6.35 0.10 0.62
C ARG A 78 -6.88 1.44 1.12
N GLU A 79 -6.97 2.42 0.22
CA GLU A 79 -7.55 3.73 0.55
C GLU A 79 -8.99 3.56 1.06
N LYS A 80 -9.38 4.36 2.07
CA LYS A 80 -10.74 4.37 2.67
C LYS A 80 -11.20 3.05 3.33
N ALA A 81 -10.37 2.02 3.42
CA ALA A 81 -10.74 0.79 4.13
C ALA A 81 -10.68 0.96 5.65
N ILE A 82 -11.72 0.47 6.33
CA ILE A 82 -11.77 0.33 7.78
C ILE A 82 -11.31 -1.09 8.13
N LEU A 83 -10.14 -1.22 8.77
CA LEU A 83 -9.51 -2.52 9.05
C LEU A 83 -10.38 -3.39 9.96
N ASN A 84 -11.03 -2.81 10.97
CA ASN A 84 -11.95 -3.54 11.86
C ASN A 84 -13.12 -4.19 11.10
N HIS A 85 -13.62 -3.58 10.02
CA HIS A 85 -14.67 -4.21 9.20
C HIS A 85 -14.11 -5.41 8.43
N GLN A 86 -12.86 -5.32 7.96
CA GLN A 86 -12.20 -6.43 7.31
C GLN A 86 -11.95 -7.59 8.27
N HIS A 87 -11.61 -7.29 9.53
CA HIS A 87 -11.46 -8.29 10.58
C HIS A 87 -12.80 -8.96 10.89
N GLN A 88 -13.89 -8.18 10.98
CA GLN A 88 -15.22 -8.72 11.25
C GLN A 88 -15.66 -9.72 10.18
N ARG A 89 -15.36 -9.48 8.90
CA ARG A 89 -15.63 -10.45 7.81
C ARG A 89 -15.05 -11.84 8.07
N ALA A 90 -13.86 -11.91 8.69
CA ALA A 90 -13.23 -13.18 9.03
C ALA A 90 -13.98 -13.91 10.15
N TYR A 91 -14.39 -13.17 11.18
CA TYR A 91 -15.18 -13.71 12.29
C TYR A 91 -16.54 -14.21 11.83
N ASP A 92 -17.22 -13.44 10.97
CA ASP A 92 -18.53 -13.79 10.41
C ASP A 92 -18.44 -15.04 9.53
N ALA A 93 -17.40 -15.13 8.69
CA ALA A 93 -17.19 -16.25 7.80
C ALA A 93 -16.86 -17.56 8.54
N GLU A 94 -16.08 -17.48 9.62
CA GLU A 94 -15.70 -18.64 10.44
C GLU A 94 -16.68 -18.91 11.59
N SER A 95 -17.77 -18.13 11.71
CA SER A 95 -18.76 -18.23 12.79
C SER A 95 -18.17 -18.15 14.20
N VAL A 96 -17.07 -17.40 14.35
CA VAL A 96 -16.39 -17.15 15.63
C VAL A 96 -16.90 -15.84 16.23
N LYS A 97 -17.08 -15.77 17.56
CA LYS A 97 -17.45 -14.51 18.23
C LYS A 97 -16.23 -13.68 18.57
N ALA A 98 -16.16 -12.47 18.03
CA ALA A 98 -15.14 -11.51 18.39
C ALA A 98 -15.33 -11.02 19.84
N THR A 99 -14.24 -10.96 20.60
CA THR A 99 -14.20 -10.26 21.89
C THR A 99 -13.34 -9.02 21.74
N LYS A 100 -13.82 -7.86 22.20
CA LYS A 100 -13.12 -6.59 22.01
C LYS A 100 -11.68 -6.64 22.52
N GLY A 101 -10.74 -6.37 21.62
CA GLY A 101 -9.30 -6.28 21.87
C GLY A 101 -8.59 -7.61 22.16
N LYS A 102 -9.29 -8.75 22.14
CA LYS A 102 -8.74 -10.06 22.52
C LYS A 102 -8.79 -11.03 21.35
N LEU A 103 -7.73 -11.83 21.20
CA LEU A 103 -7.80 -13.00 20.33
C LEU A 103 -8.84 -14.00 20.86
N PRO A 104 -9.38 -14.87 19.99
CA PRO A 104 -10.12 -16.04 20.43
C PRO A 104 -9.30 -16.84 21.46
N LYS A 105 -9.98 -17.32 22.51
CA LYS A 105 -9.33 -18.10 23.57
C LYS A 105 -8.84 -19.45 23.05
N GLU A 106 -9.62 -20.04 22.16
CA GLU A 106 -9.28 -21.29 21.49
C GLU A 106 -8.27 -21.03 20.39
N VAL A 107 -7.16 -21.76 20.43
CA VAL A 107 -6.07 -21.65 19.45
C VAL A 107 -6.56 -22.00 18.05
N GLU A 108 -7.52 -22.93 17.94
CA GLU A 108 -8.11 -23.33 16.67
C GLU A 108 -8.90 -22.18 16.02
N ASP A 109 -9.74 -21.49 16.79
CA ASP A 109 -10.51 -20.35 16.29
C ASP A 109 -9.61 -19.17 15.92
N ALA A 110 -8.56 -18.93 16.71
CA ALA A 110 -7.53 -17.95 16.39
C ALA A 110 -6.83 -18.28 15.05
N ASN A 111 -6.53 -19.55 14.80
CA ASN A 111 -5.93 -19.99 13.54
C ASN A 111 -6.93 -19.88 12.37
N LYS A 112 -8.20 -20.26 12.54
CA LYS A 112 -9.23 -20.12 11.50
C LYS A 112 -9.37 -18.69 11.01
N VAL A 113 -9.51 -17.74 11.94
CA VAL A 113 -9.61 -16.31 11.61
C VAL A 113 -8.35 -15.82 10.89
N LYS A 114 -7.16 -16.19 11.37
CA LYS A 114 -5.88 -15.81 10.76
C LYS A 114 -5.70 -16.42 9.37
N ASP A 115 -6.04 -17.69 9.20
CA ASP A 115 -5.91 -18.43 7.95
C ASP A 115 -6.92 -17.92 6.92
N TRP A 116 -8.12 -17.52 7.36
CA TRP A 116 -9.09 -16.81 6.53
C TRP A 116 -8.52 -15.48 6.04
N MET A 117 -7.90 -14.68 6.91
CA MET A 117 -7.26 -13.42 6.51
C MET A 117 -6.14 -13.65 5.47
N CYS A 118 -5.26 -14.63 5.69
CA CYS A 118 -4.22 -15.03 4.73
C CYS A 118 -4.81 -15.59 3.43
N GLY A 119 -5.94 -16.29 3.50
CA GLY A 119 -6.61 -16.91 2.37
C GLY A 119 -7.32 -15.89 1.46
N ASN A 120 -7.78 -14.78 2.02
CA ASN A 120 -8.55 -13.76 1.29
C ASN A 120 -7.70 -12.56 0.84
N PHE A 121 -6.70 -12.15 1.63
CA PHE A 121 -5.88 -10.98 1.34
C PHE A 121 -4.47 -11.35 0.84
N PHE A 122 -4.14 -10.93 -0.38
CA PHE A 122 -2.82 -11.19 -0.97
C PHE A 122 -1.71 -10.52 -0.18
N ASP A 123 -1.89 -9.26 0.23
CA ASP A 123 -0.84 -8.49 0.86
C ASP A 123 -0.55 -8.94 2.30
N ILE A 124 -1.55 -9.45 3.03
CA ILE A 124 -1.33 -10.14 4.31
C ILE A 124 -0.52 -11.41 4.08
N ARG A 125 -0.91 -12.23 3.09
CA ARG A 125 -0.22 -13.48 2.78
C ARG A 125 1.24 -13.26 2.33
N ALA A 126 1.50 -12.19 1.58
CA ALA A 126 2.81 -11.90 1.02
C ALA A 126 3.73 -11.11 1.97
N PHE A 127 3.23 -10.03 2.56
CA PHE A 127 4.02 -9.09 3.35
C PHE A 127 3.79 -9.20 4.86
N GLY A 128 2.70 -9.85 5.27
CA GLY A 128 2.27 -9.88 6.66
C GLY A 128 1.47 -8.65 7.07
N ALA A 129 0.86 -8.73 8.23
CA ALA A 129 0.11 -7.64 8.84
C ALA A 129 0.00 -7.83 10.35
N VAL A 130 -0.07 -6.71 11.07
CA VAL A 130 -0.51 -6.67 12.46
C VAL A 130 -2.00 -6.36 12.46
N MET A 131 -2.80 -7.27 12.99
CA MET A 131 -4.27 -7.20 13.00
C MET A 131 -4.81 -7.17 14.45
N THR A 132 -4.01 -6.65 15.37
CA THR A 132 -4.35 -6.51 16.79
C THR A 132 -5.05 -5.18 17.03
N THR A 133 -6.33 -5.11 16.68
CA THR A 133 -7.19 -3.94 16.91
C THR A 133 -8.37 -4.32 17.82
N ASP A 134 -9.41 -3.49 17.88
CA ASP A 134 -10.64 -3.80 18.63
C ASP A 134 -11.25 -5.14 18.22
N VAL A 135 -11.17 -5.51 16.94
CA VAL A 135 -11.46 -6.86 16.45
C VAL A 135 -10.12 -7.52 16.17
N ASN A 136 -9.67 -8.45 17.02
CA ASN A 136 -8.29 -8.90 17.00
C ASN A 136 -8.13 -10.19 16.17
N CYS A 137 -7.36 -10.17 15.09
CA CYS A 137 -7.04 -11.35 14.27
C CYS A 137 -5.59 -11.85 14.47
N GLY A 138 -4.87 -11.28 15.44
CA GLY A 138 -3.46 -11.60 15.70
C GLY A 138 -2.50 -10.91 14.74
N GLN A 139 -1.40 -11.59 14.43
CA GLN A 139 -0.34 -11.06 13.60
C GLN A 139 0.20 -12.15 12.66
N VAL A 140 0.61 -11.72 11.47
CA VAL A 140 1.19 -12.59 10.44
C VAL A 140 2.49 -11.96 9.95
N ARG A 141 3.54 -12.78 9.84
CA ARG A 141 4.77 -12.42 9.14
C ARG A 141 4.69 -12.98 7.73
N GLY A 142 4.80 -12.11 6.73
CA GLY A 142 4.82 -12.52 5.33
C GLY A 142 6.20 -13.02 4.90
N PRO A 143 6.28 -13.95 3.93
CA PRO A 143 7.55 -14.45 3.42
C PRO A 143 8.33 -13.43 2.59
N VAL A 144 7.68 -12.40 2.03
CA VAL A 144 8.33 -11.42 1.15
C VAL A 144 8.79 -10.22 1.95
N GLN A 145 10.10 -10.13 2.18
CA GLN A 145 10.75 -8.99 2.80
C GLN A 145 11.57 -8.23 1.74
N ILE A 146 11.30 -6.94 1.62
CA ILE A 146 11.97 -6.02 0.69
C ILE A 146 12.61 -4.93 1.55
N ALA A 147 13.86 -4.59 1.25
CA ALA A 147 14.58 -3.50 1.92
C ALA A 147 14.48 -2.19 1.12
N PHE A 148 15.05 -1.11 1.64
CA PHE A 148 15.14 0.14 0.90
C PHE A 148 15.97 -0.07 -0.37
N SER A 149 15.43 0.38 -1.49
CA SER A 149 16.20 0.46 -2.74
C SER A 149 17.01 1.74 -2.75
N ARG A 150 18.19 1.65 -3.37
CA ARG A 150 19.20 2.71 -3.39
C ARG A 150 19.66 2.89 -4.81
N SER A 151 19.80 4.13 -5.26
CA SER A 151 20.39 4.42 -6.57
C SER A 151 21.84 3.94 -6.63
N ILE A 152 22.31 3.58 -7.83
CA ILE A 152 23.71 3.18 -8.03
C ILE A 152 24.62 4.37 -7.73
N ASP A 153 24.30 5.53 -8.31
CA ASP A 153 25.04 6.77 -8.14
C ASP A 153 24.28 7.79 -7.28
N PRO A 154 24.98 8.77 -6.67
CA PRO A 154 24.34 9.92 -6.03
C PRO A 154 23.40 10.65 -6.99
N VAL A 155 22.28 11.14 -6.48
CA VAL A 155 21.27 11.84 -7.31
C VAL A 155 21.16 13.30 -6.92
N VAL A 156 21.00 14.15 -7.94
CA VAL A 156 20.75 15.58 -7.75
C VAL A 156 19.30 15.86 -8.07
N THR A 157 18.62 16.56 -7.15
CA THR A 157 17.24 16.96 -7.33
C THR A 157 17.18 18.32 -8.03
N SER A 158 16.23 18.49 -8.94
CA SER A 158 16.01 19.75 -9.65
C SER A 158 14.58 20.21 -9.43
N GLU A 159 14.41 21.49 -9.10
CA GLU A 159 13.10 22.10 -8.95
C GLU A 159 12.63 22.66 -10.29
N HIS A 160 11.49 22.19 -10.76
CA HIS A 160 10.87 22.66 -11.99
C HIS A 160 9.58 23.38 -11.65
N ALA A 161 9.61 24.71 -11.68
CA ALA A 161 8.44 25.53 -11.44
C ALA A 161 7.42 25.35 -12.57
N VAL A 162 6.17 25.07 -12.20
CA VAL A 162 5.04 24.97 -13.12
C VAL A 162 3.97 26.00 -12.76
N THR A 163 3.29 26.54 -13.76
CA THR A 163 2.17 27.46 -13.58
C THR A 163 0.85 26.74 -13.86
N ARG A 164 -0.19 27.09 -13.09
CA ARG A 164 -1.55 26.56 -13.31
C ARG A 164 -2.47 27.71 -13.68
N MET A 165 -3.21 27.56 -14.78
CA MET A 165 -4.18 28.56 -15.23
C MET A 165 -5.42 28.61 -14.35
N ALA A 166 -5.88 27.46 -13.85
CA ALA A 166 -7.06 27.38 -12.99
C ALA A 166 -6.81 27.97 -11.60
N VAL A 167 -7.81 28.71 -11.10
CA VAL A 167 -7.88 29.24 -9.73
C VAL A 167 -8.61 28.28 -8.80
N THR A 168 -8.29 28.32 -7.51
CA THR A 168 -8.85 27.38 -6.53
C THR A 168 -10.16 27.88 -5.94
N THR A 169 -10.33 29.21 -5.86
CA THR A 169 -11.48 29.83 -5.22
C THR A 169 -12.15 30.86 -6.12
N GLU A 170 -13.44 31.10 -5.91
CA GLU A 170 -14.21 32.12 -6.64
C GLU A 170 -13.58 33.51 -6.48
N LYS A 171 -13.08 33.84 -5.28
CA LYS A 171 -12.38 35.09 -5.00
C LYS A 171 -11.06 35.25 -5.79
N GLU A 172 -10.39 34.15 -6.12
CA GLU A 172 -9.20 34.18 -6.98
C GLU A 172 -9.57 34.36 -8.46
N ALA A 173 -10.72 33.81 -8.88
CA ALA A 173 -11.27 34.01 -10.23
C ALA A 173 -11.64 35.48 -10.48
N GLU A 174 -12.32 36.12 -9.52
CA GLU A 174 -12.74 37.52 -9.62
C GLU A 174 -11.54 38.49 -9.68
N LYS A 175 -10.40 38.12 -9.07
CA LYS A 175 -9.16 38.89 -9.12
C LYS A 175 -8.33 38.65 -10.38
N GLN A 176 -8.56 37.56 -11.11
CA GLN A 176 -7.98 37.35 -12.43
C GLN A 176 -8.69 38.24 -13.46
N GLN A 177 -8.26 39.49 -13.59
CA GLN A 177 -8.62 40.33 -14.72
C GLN A 177 -7.63 40.09 -15.87
N GLY A 178 -8.09 39.52 -16.98
CA GLY A 178 -7.29 39.35 -18.20
C GLY A 178 -7.79 38.23 -19.10
N ASP A 179 -7.60 38.43 -20.41
CA ASP A 179 -8.00 37.53 -21.49
C ASP A 179 -7.43 36.12 -21.32
N ASN A 180 -8.17 35.10 -21.80
CA ASN A 180 -7.84 33.68 -21.69
C ASN A 180 -6.37 33.41 -22.05
N ARG A 181 -5.51 33.21 -21.04
CA ARG A 181 -4.14 32.75 -21.29
C ARG A 181 -4.21 31.23 -21.52
N THR A 182 -4.35 30.85 -22.78
CA THR A 182 -4.11 29.47 -23.20
C THR A 182 -2.62 29.15 -23.01
N MET A 183 -2.32 27.97 -22.44
CA MET A 183 -1.04 27.31 -22.66
C MET A 183 -1.04 26.69 -24.05
#